data_AF-A0A950SSL2-F1
#
_entry.id   AF-A0A950SSL2-F1
#
_cell.length_a   1.000
_cell.length_b   1.000
_cell.length_c   1.000
_cell.angle_alpha   90.00
_cell.angle_beta   90.00
_cell.angle_gamma   90.00
#
_symmetry.space_group_name_H-M   'P 1'
#
loop_
_entity.id
_entity.type
_entity.pdbx_description
1 polymer ?
#
loop_
_entity_poly.entity_id
_entity_poly.type
_entity_poly.pdbx_seq_one_letter_code
_entity_poly.pdbx_strand_id
1 'polypeptide(L)' 'MLRRSLVQALSGGIFGLFILPASAQQKMSQADAEYQDQPKNGLTCAACTLFRKPRSCEVVVGDISPNGWCKFFDLPD' A
#
# COMPACT_ATOMS: atom_id res chain seq x y z
N MET A 1 40.78 -18.67 -43.47
CA MET A 1 40.20 -17.55 -42.71
C MET A 1 39.23 -16.80 -43.62
N LEU A 2 37.93 -17.07 -43.53
CA LEU A 2 36.90 -16.15 -44.04
C LEU A 2 35.58 -16.44 -43.30
N ARG A 3 35.37 -15.69 -42.21
CA ARG A 3 34.19 -15.78 -41.34
C ARG A 3 32.98 -15.22 -42.09
N ARG A 4 32.15 -16.12 -42.63
CA ARG A 4 30.81 -15.78 -43.15
C ARG A 4 29.84 -15.70 -41.98
N SER A 5 29.54 -14.50 -41.49
CA SER A 5 28.41 -14.29 -40.58
C SER A 5 27.86 -12.88 -40.78
N LEU A 6 26.88 -12.77 -41.68
CA LEU A 6 25.94 -11.65 -41.73
C LEU A 6 24.55 -12.26 -41.55
N VAL A 7 24.08 -12.29 -40.30
CA VAL A 7 22.68 -12.57 -39.97
C VAL A 7 22.01 -11.23 -39.69
N GLN A 8 21.22 -10.82 -40.69
CA GLN A 8 19.94 -10.10 -40.67
C GLN A 8 19.54 -9.46 -39.33
N ALA A 9 19.53 -8.12 -39.21
CA ALA A 9 18.48 -7.20 -39.65
C ALA A 9 17.23 -7.20 -38.73
N LEU A 10 17.16 -6.12 -37.95
CA LEU A 10 16.06 -5.45 -37.23
C LEU A 10 14.62 -5.94 -37.49
N SER A 11 13.89 -6.23 -36.40
CA SER A 11 12.44 -6.03 -36.24
C SER A 11 12.20 -5.95 -34.72
N GLY A 12 11.98 -4.77 -34.14
CA GLY A 12 10.71 -4.03 -34.23
C GLY A 12 9.81 -4.51 -33.09
N GLY A 13 9.78 -3.76 -31.98
CA GLY A 13 9.34 -4.25 -30.67
C GLY A 13 7.83 -4.38 -30.45
N ILE A 14 7.49 -5.13 -29.40
CA ILE A 14 6.27 -4.97 -28.58
C ILE A 14 6.65 -5.35 -27.13
N PHE A 15 7.24 -4.42 -26.37
CA PHE A 15 7.21 -4.54 -24.91
C PHE A 15 5.79 -4.15 -24.48
N GLY A 16 4.89 -5.14 -24.48
CA GLY A 16 3.57 -4.97 -23.89
C GLY A 16 3.72 -4.60 -22.43
N LEU A 17 3.37 -3.37 -22.08
CA LEU A 17 3.17 -2.93 -20.70
C LEU A 17 1.96 -3.70 -20.16
N PHE A 18 2.22 -4.86 -19.55
CA PHE A 18 1.24 -5.55 -18.72
C PHE A 18 0.99 -4.67 -17.48
N ILE A 19 -0.02 -3.82 -17.55
CA ILE A 19 -0.56 -3.16 -16.36
C ILE A 19 -1.27 -4.24 -15.56
N LEU A 20 -0.58 -4.84 -14.60
CA LEU A 20 -1.22 -5.71 -13.62
C LEU A 20 -2.16 -4.84 -12.78
N PRO A 21 -3.43 -5.25 -12.58
CA PRO A 21 -4.30 -4.54 -11.65
C PRO A 21 -3.67 -4.63 -10.26
N ALA A 22 -3.41 -3.48 -9.64
CA ALA A 22 -3.04 -3.43 -8.24
C ALA A 22 -4.24 -3.97 -7.45
N SER A 23 -4.08 -5.12 -6.79
CA SER A 23 -5.08 -5.67 -5.89
C SER A 23 -5.32 -4.66 -4.77
N ALA A 24 -6.44 -3.95 -4.82
CA ALA A 24 -6.89 -3.14 -3.71
C ALA A 24 -7.21 -4.08 -2.55
N GLN A 25 -6.34 -4.14 -1.54
CA GLN A 25 -6.59 -4.90 -0.32
C GLN A 25 -7.91 -4.39 0.28
N GLN A 26 -8.86 -5.29 0.50
CA GLN A 26 -10.15 -4.91 1.07
C GLN A 26 -9.95 -4.49 2.53
N LYS A 27 -10.12 -3.19 2.79
CA LYS A 27 -10.05 -2.60 4.13
C LYS A 27 -11.30 -2.96 4.94
N MET A 28 -11.15 -3.04 6.26
CA MET A 28 -12.24 -3.32 7.19
C MET A 28 -12.96 -2.06 7.66
N SER A 29 -14.17 -2.21 8.22
CA SER A 29 -14.94 -1.10 8.79
C SER A 29 -14.32 -0.57 10.08
N GLN A 30 -14.66 0.67 10.46
CA GLN A 30 -14.27 1.22 11.77
C GLN A 30 -14.83 0.40 12.94
N ALA A 31 -16.04 -0.15 12.79
CA ALA A 31 -16.65 -1.02 13.80
C ALA A 31 -15.85 -2.32 13.98
N ASP A 32 -15.48 -2.99 12.88
CA ASP A 32 -14.68 -4.21 12.92
C ASP A 32 -13.28 -3.95 13.48
N ALA A 33 -12.73 -2.76 13.22
CA ALA A 33 -11.44 -2.31 13.75
C ALA A 33 -11.49 -1.91 15.23
N GLU A 34 -12.67 -1.84 15.84
CA GLU A 34 -12.88 -1.22 17.16
C GLU A 34 -12.20 0.16 17.21
N TYR A 35 -12.38 0.93 16.13
CA TYR A 35 -11.79 2.24 16.00
C TYR A 35 -12.44 3.23 16.97
N GLN A 36 -11.60 4.09 17.54
CA GLN A 36 -11.98 5.20 18.40
C GLN A 36 -11.20 6.46 17.96
N ASP A 37 -11.84 7.62 18.04
CA ASP A 37 -11.19 8.91 17.71
C ASP A 37 -10.25 9.45 18.80
N GLN A 38 -10.15 8.73 19.92
CA GLN A 38 -9.33 9.07 21.08
C GLN A 38 -8.16 8.09 21.24
N PRO A 39 -7.05 8.52 21.88
CA PRO A 39 -5.92 7.65 22.15
C PRO A 39 -6.30 6.48 23.07
N LYS A 40 -5.55 5.38 22.98
CA LYS A 40 -5.62 4.27 23.95
C LYS A 40 -4.28 4.12 24.64
N ASN A 41 -4.22 4.37 25.94
CA ASN A 41 -2.99 4.29 26.74
C ASN A 41 -1.83 5.14 26.17
N GLY A 42 -2.13 6.32 25.62
CA GLY A 42 -1.14 7.19 24.98
C GLY A 42 -0.76 6.79 23.55
N LEU A 43 -1.25 5.66 23.04
CA LEU A 43 -1.03 5.22 21.66
C LEU A 43 -2.03 5.90 20.72
N THR A 44 -1.52 6.42 19.61
CA THR A 44 -2.31 7.20 18.63
C THR A 44 -2.01 6.73 17.21
N CYS A 45 -2.97 6.88 16.29
CA CYS A 45 -2.76 6.61 14.87
C CYS A 45 -1.53 7.34 14.31
N ALA A 46 -1.22 8.55 14.78
CA ALA A 46 -0.01 9.27 14.36
C ALA A 46 1.31 8.53 14.62
N ALA A 47 1.33 7.62 15.60
CA ALA A 47 2.47 6.74 15.92
C ALA A 47 2.36 5.33 15.31
N CYS A 48 1.27 5.03 14.59
CA CYS A 48 1.02 3.72 14.00
C CYS A 48 1.68 3.59 12.62
N THR A 49 2.29 2.43 12.32
CA THR A 49 2.91 2.12 11.01
C THR A 49 1.88 2.11 9.87
N LEU A 50 0.63 1.74 10.18
CA LEU A 50 -0.47 1.60 9.21
C LEU A 50 -1.15 2.94 8.88
N PHE A 51 -0.82 4.01 9.61
CA PHE A 51 -1.44 5.31 9.39
C PHE A 51 -0.85 6.01 8.17
N ARG A 52 -1.75 6.49 7.31
CA ARG A 52 -1.43 7.20 6.09
C ARG A 52 -1.96 8.63 6.21
N LYS A 53 -1.04 9.58 6.45
CA LYS A 53 -1.35 11.02 6.53
C LYS A 53 -2.12 11.48 5.27
N PRO A 54 -3.06 12.44 5.40
CA PRO A 54 -3.37 13.17 6.62
C PRO A 54 -4.40 12.48 7.53
N ARG A 55 -5.32 11.67 7.00
CA ARG A 55 -6.45 11.11 7.75
C ARG A 55 -6.92 9.75 7.21
N SER A 56 -6.00 8.83 6.92
CA SER A 56 -6.34 7.51 6.38
C SER A 56 -5.53 6.38 7.00
N CYS A 57 -5.98 5.13 6.85
CA CYS A 57 -5.30 3.93 7.35
C CYS A 57 -5.18 2.91 6.22
N GLU A 58 -4.14 2.07 6.26
CA GLU A 58 -3.94 0.99 5.29
C GLU A 58 -5.01 -0.10 5.39
N VAL A 59 -5.50 -0.37 6.59
CA VAL A 59 -6.40 -1.50 6.86
C VAL A 59 -7.82 -1.09 7.26
N VAL A 60 -8.05 0.15 7.71
CA VAL A 60 -9.38 0.64 8.14
C VAL A 60 -9.94 1.64 7.11
N VAL A 61 -11.20 1.47 6.70
CA VAL A 61 -11.93 2.42 5.85
C VAL A 61 -12.41 3.64 6.64
N GLY A 62 -12.64 4.75 5.93
CA GLY A 62 -13.19 5.97 6.50
C GLY A 62 -12.12 7.01 6.84
N ASP A 63 -12.56 8.07 7.50
CA ASP A 63 -11.71 9.17 7.97
C ASP A 63 -11.06 8.77 9.30
N ILE A 64 -9.73 8.87 9.37
CA ILE A 64 -8.93 8.39 10.50
C ILE A 64 -8.25 9.58 11.18
N SER A 65 -8.62 9.84 12.43
CA SER A 65 -7.98 10.88 13.24
C SER A 65 -6.53 10.50 13.56
N PRO A 66 -5.56 11.43 13.43
CA PRO A 66 -4.20 11.21 13.95
C PRO A 66 -4.17 10.89 15.45
N ASN A 67 -5.17 11.35 16.21
CA ASN A 67 -5.31 11.09 17.65
C ASN A 67 -6.13 9.82 17.97
N GLY A 68 -6.63 9.12 16.96
CA GLY A 68 -7.43 7.92 17.14
C GLY A 68 -6.61 6.69 17.49
N TRP A 69 -7.29 5.55 17.61
CA TRP A 69 -6.69 4.23 17.84
C TRP A 69 -7.63 3.13 17.32
N CYS A 70 -7.10 1.96 16.96
CA CYS A 70 -7.89 0.77 16.63
C CYS A 70 -7.16 -0.49 17.09
N LYS A 71 -7.84 -1.65 17.14
CA LYS A 71 -7.26 -2.90 17.65
C LYS A 71 -6.12 -3.49 16.81
N PHE A 72 -5.96 -3.02 15.57
CA PHE A 72 -4.86 -3.38 14.67
C PHE A 72 -3.68 -2.40 14.75
N PHE A 73 -3.63 -1.59 15.81
CA PHE A 73 -2.52 -0.68 16.04
C PHE A 73 -1.18 -1.43 16.08
N ASP A 74 -0.20 -0.89 15.35
CA ASP A 74 1.14 -1.45 15.19
C ASP A 74 2.19 -0.35 15.37
N LEU A 75 3.13 -0.56 16.28
CA LEU A 75 4.24 0.36 16.50
C LEU A 75 5.38 0.03 15.53
N PRO A 76 6.10 1.03 15.01
CA PRO A 76 7.35 0.77 14.33
C PRO A 76 8.34 0.08 15.29
N ASP A 77 9.05 -0.93 14.81
CA ASP A 77 10.14 -1.62 15.53
C ASP A 77 11.25 -0.67 16.01
#